data_AF-A0A382CNB9-F1
#
_entry.id   AF-A0A382CNB9-F1
#
_cell.length_a   1.000
_cell.length_b   1.000
_cell.length_c   1.000
_cell.angle_alpha   90.00
_cell.angle_beta   90.00
_cell.angle_gamma   90.00
#
_symmetry.space_group_name_H-M   'P 1'
#
loop_
_entity.id
_entity.type
_entity.pdbx_description
1 polymer ?
#
loop_
_entity_poly.entity_id
_entity_poly.type
_entity_poly.pdbx_seq_one_letter_code
_entity_poly.pdbx_strand_id
1 'polypeptide(L)' 'MASNLLWKPDQDQIDHRNLTAFAEQHGFTPDDFPALHEWSINSQESFWSSVWSFCDIVGDP' A
#
# COMPACT_ATOMS: atom_id res chain seq x y z
N MET A 1 20.42 -21.90 -4.23
CA MET A 1 21.05 -20.57 -4.14
C MET A 1 20.23 -19.75 -3.17
N ALA A 2 20.76 -19.43 -1.99
CA ALA A 2 20.06 -18.55 -1.06
C ALA A 2 20.16 -17.11 -1.57
N SER A 3 19.03 -16.43 -1.71
CA SER A 3 18.96 -15.01 -1.99
C SER A 3 19.56 -14.25 -0.80
N ASN A 4 20.73 -13.65 -0.98
CA ASN A 4 21.34 -12.83 0.05
C ASN A 4 20.56 -11.52 0.17
N LEU A 5 19.88 -11.31 1.29
CA LEU A 5 19.09 -10.10 1.54
C LEU A 5 20.03 -8.90 1.61
N LEU A 6 20.00 -8.05 0.59
CA LEU A 6 20.88 -6.88 0.51
C LEU A 6 20.43 -5.74 1.42
N TRP A 7 19.12 -5.61 1.63
CA TRP A 7 18.51 -4.52 2.38
C TRP A 7 17.08 -4.87 2.80
N LYS A 8 16.65 -4.35 3.95
CA LYS A 8 15.26 -4.34 4.44
C LYS A 8 15.07 -3.05 5.26
N PRO A 9 13.93 -2.34 5.15
CA PRO A 9 13.64 -1.22 6.02
C PRO A 9 13.48 -1.68 7.47
N ASP A 10 13.75 -0.78 8.42
CA ASP A 10 13.40 -1.00 9.83
C ASP A 10 11.90 -0.78 10.06
N GLN A 11 11.42 -1.13 11.26
CA GLN A 11 10.00 -1.04 11.59
C GLN A 11 9.51 0.40 11.62
N ASP A 12 10.28 1.33 12.17
CA ASP A 12 9.94 2.75 12.19
C ASP A 12 9.73 3.30 10.77
N GLN A 13 10.58 2.92 9.81
CA GLN A 13 10.40 3.27 8.40
C GLN A 13 9.14 2.66 7.81
N ILE A 14 8.77 1.43 8.20
CA ILE A 14 7.52 0.82 7.74
C ILE A 14 6.33 1.59 8.30
N ASP A 15 6.30 1.84 9.61
CA ASP A 15 5.16 2.45 10.30
C ASP A 15 4.87 3.88 9.83
N HIS A 16 5.90 4.65 9.46
CA HIS A 16 5.74 6.06 9.03
C HIS A 16 5.54 6.25 7.51
N ARG A 17 5.46 5.18 6.71
CA ARG A 17 5.23 5.29 5.26
C ARG A 17 3.77 5.53 4.95
N ASN A 18 3.49 6.41 3.99
CA ASN A 18 2.13 6.63 3.48
C ASN A 18 1.46 5.34 2.99
N LEU A 19 2.23 4.39 2.45
CA LEU A 19 1.71 3.10 2.01
C LEU A 19 1.14 2.26 3.17
N THR A 20 1.74 2.34 4.35
CA THR A 20 1.27 1.68 5.57
C THR A 20 -0.07 2.28 6.00
N ALA A 21 -0.14 3.61 6.10
CA ALA A 21 -1.38 4.29 6.44
C ALA A 21 -2.51 4.00 5.42
N PHE A 22 -2.19 3.99 4.13
CA PHE A 22 -3.14 3.63 3.07
C PHE A 22 -3.61 2.18 3.19
N ALA A 23 -2.69 1.22 3.37
CA ALA A 23 -3.01 -0.19 3.55
C ALA A 23 -3.97 -0.39 4.73
N GLU A 24 -3.68 0.22 5.88
CA GLU A 24 -4.49 0.12 7.09
C GLU A 24 -5.90 0.70 6.90
N GLN A 25 -6.05 1.83 6.20
CA GLN A 25 -7.36 2.42 5.88
C GLN A 25 -8.26 1.50 5.04
N HIS A 26 -7.65 0.60 4.26
CA HIS A 26 -8.35 -0.38 3.42
C HIS A 26 -8.35 -1.80 4.00
N GLY A 27 -7.95 -1.97 5.27
CA GLY A 27 -8.02 -3.24 5.98
C GLY A 27 -6.87 -4.20 5.72
N PHE A 28 -5.77 -3.73 5.12
CA PHE A 28 -4.56 -4.50 4.90
C PHE A 28 -3.52 -4.19 5.97
N THR A 29 -2.73 -5.19 6.36
CA THR A 29 -1.60 -4.96 7.27
C THR A 29 -0.37 -4.49 6.49
N PRO A 30 0.55 -3.74 7.13
CA PRO A 30 1.77 -3.25 6.47
C PRO A 30 2.68 -4.39 5.95
N ASP A 31 2.63 -5.54 6.61
CA ASP A 31 3.38 -6.74 6.24
C ASP A 31 2.71 -7.53 5.09
N ASP A 32 1.43 -7.26 4.78
CA ASP A 32 0.67 -7.93 3.73
C ASP A 32 0.54 -7.08 2.46
N PHE A 33 1.69 -6.56 2.01
CA PHE A 33 1.80 -5.94 0.71
C PHE A 33 1.30 -6.84 -0.44
N PRO A 34 1.51 -8.17 -0.44
CA PRO A 34 0.98 -9.04 -1.49
C PRO A 34 -0.55 -8.96 -1.64
N ALA A 35 -1.32 -8.97 -0.54
CA ALA A 35 -2.76 -8.84 -0.60
C ALA A 35 -3.21 -7.46 -1.10
N LEU A 36 -2.55 -6.38 -0.64
CA LEU A 36 -2.81 -5.03 -1.14
C LEU A 36 -2.56 -4.93 -2.66
N HIS A 37 -1.48 -5.53 -3.13
CA HIS A 37 -1.12 -5.56 -4.55
C HIS A 37 -2.14 -6.37 -5.37
N GLU A 38 -2.55 -7.54 -4.89
CA GLU A 38 -3.59 -8.34 -5.54
C GLU A 38 -4.90 -7.56 -5.67
N TRP A 39 -5.33 -6.88 -4.60
CA TRP A 39 -6.51 -6.01 -4.64
C TRP A 39 -6.35 -4.87 -5.66
N SER A 40 -5.18 -4.21 -5.72
CA SER A 40 -4.94 -3.12 -6.67
C SER A 40 -5.11 -3.55 -8.14
N ILE A 41 -4.81 -4.82 -8.46
CA ILE A 41 -4.91 -5.37 -9.81
C ILE A 41 -6.34 -5.85 -10.08
N ASN A 42 -6.95 -6.55 -9.13
CA ASN A 42 -8.26 -7.18 -9.29
C ASN A 42 -9.44 -6.19 -9.12
N SER A 43 -9.20 -5.03 -8.53
CA SER A 43 -10.23 -4.02 -8.21
C SER A 43 -9.77 -2.60 -8.55
N GLN A 44 -9.27 -2.41 -9.77
CA GLN A 44 -8.63 -1.16 -10.22
C GLN A 44 -9.47 0.10 -10.00
N GLU A 45 -10.78 0.07 -10.28
CA GLU A 45 -11.67 1.23 -10.10
C GLU A 45 -11.75 1.65 -8.62
N SER A 46 -11.99 0.68 -7.73
CA SER A 46 -12.02 0.92 -6.28
C SER A 46 -10.65 1.36 -5.76
N PHE A 47 -9.57 0.76 -6.25
CA PHE A 47 -8.20 1.13 -5.89
C PHE A 47 -7.89 2.58 -6.28
N TRP A 48 -8.13 2.97 -7.53
CA TRP A 48 -7.80 4.32 -8.00
C TRP A 48 -8.69 5.39 -7.38
N SER A 49 -9.98 5.13 -7.17
CA SER A 49 -10.87 6.03 -6.42
C SER A 49 -10.40 6.22 -4.96
N SER A 50 -9.92 5.14 -4.34
CA SER A 50 -9.35 5.17 -2.98
C SER A 50 -8.06 5.97 -2.92
N VAL A 51 -7.14 5.77 -3.88
CA VAL A 51 -5.89 6.54 -3.99
C VAL A 51 -6.18 8.02 -4.22
N TRP A 52 -7.16 8.33 -5.08
CA TRP A 52 -7.59 9.70 -5.34
C TRP A 52 -8.08 10.39 -4.07
N SER A 53 -8.90 9.69 -3.30
CA SER A 53 -9.43 10.16 -2.02
C SER A 53 -8.33 10.31 -0.96
N PHE A 54 -7.42 9.34 -0.85
CA PHE A 54 -6.31 9.36 0.10
C PHE A 54 -5.32 10.51 -0.16
N CYS A 55 -5.10 10.85 -1.42
CA CYS A 55 -4.21 11.93 -1.83
C CYS A 55 -4.90 13.31 -1.88
N ASP A 56 -6.16 13.41 -1.46
CA ASP A 56 -6.98 14.64 -1.51
C ASP A 56 -6.96 15.33 -2.89
N ILE A 57 -7.00 14.54 -3.97
CA ILE A 57 -6.94 15.10 -5.33
C ILE A 57 -8.26 15.83 -5.64
N VAL A 58 -8.17 17.09 -6.07
CA VAL A 58 -9.33 17.90 -6.45
C VAL A 58 -9.80 17.54 -7.85
N GLY A 59 -11.01 16.99 -7.97
CA GLY A 59 -11.63 16.57 -9.24
C GLY A 59 -12.60 15.39 -9.03
N ASP A 60 -13.05 14.79 -10.12
CA ASP A 60 -13.87 13.57 -10.10
C ASP A 60 -13.03 12.41 -10.69
N PRO A 61 -12.87 11.28 -9.96
CA PRO A 61 -12.10 10.11 -10.39
C PRO A 61 -12.76 9.29 -11.52
#